data_AF-H3BBP6-F1
#
_entry.id   AF-H3BBP6-F1
#
_cell.length_a   1.000
_cell.length_b   1.000
_cell.length_c   1.000
_cell.angle_alpha   90.00
_cell.angle_beta   90.00
_cell.angle_gamma   90.00
#
_symmetry.space_group_name_H-M   'P 1'
#
loop_
_entity.id
_entity.type
_entity.pdbx_description
1 polymer ?
#
loop_
_entity_poly.entity_id
_entity_poly.type
_entity_poly.pdbx_seq_one_letter_code
_entity_poly.pdbx_strand_id
1 'polypeptide(L)'
;GVDFKMKTIEVDGIKVRIQIWDTAGQERYQTITKQYYRRAQGIFLVYDITSERSFQHIMKWASDVDEYAPEGVQKILIANKADEDQKRQVGANQGQKLAKDYGMDFYETSACTNYNIKESFTRLTELVLQAHKKELDVLRLSNDELNLADLEVDDLKPRILWTTVRDYSQLQELQTRYPHRLTVLAFPCNQFGYQENCNNEEILNSLKYVRPGNGFKPNFSIFQKCDVNGANTHPVFAYLKEKLPVPDDDPTSFMTDPKFIIWSPINRSDIAWNFEKFLIGPEGETFKRYSKKFQTISIEPDIQRLL
;
A
#
# COMPACT_ATOMS: atom_id res chain seq x y z
N GLY A 1 12.78 2.96 3.10
CA GLY A 1 11.65 3.20 2.19
C GLY A 1 10.82 1.95 2.06
N VAL A 2 9.64 2.03 1.44
CA VAL A 2 8.77 0.88 1.14
C VAL A 2 8.32 0.99 -0.30
N ASP A 3 8.56 -0.06 -1.10
CA ASP A 3 8.08 -0.18 -2.48
C ASP A 3 6.81 -1.03 -2.54
N PHE A 4 5.92 -0.71 -3.47
CA PHE A 4 4.67 -1.45 -3.67
C PHE A 4 4.58 -1.92 -5.11
N LYS A 5 4.37 -3.23 -5.30
CA LYS A 5 4.17 -3.84 -6.62
C LYS A 5 2.96 -4.76 -6.62
N MET A 6 2.35 -4.90 -7.79
CA MET A 6 1.30 -5.89 -8.03
C MET A 6 1.72 -6.84 -9.12
N LYS A 7 1.40 -8.12 -8.94
CA LYS A 7 1.62 -9.16 -9.94
C LYS A 7 0.48 -10.16 -9.89
N THR A 8 -0.08 -10.48 -11.05
CA THR A 8 -1.01 -11.61 -11.17
C THR A 8 -0.21 -12.85 -11.50
N ILE A 9 -0.41 -13.93 -10.75
CA ILE A 9 0.10 -15.26 -11.05
C ILE A 9 -1.06 -16.24 -11.14
N GLU A 10 -0.84 -17.38 -11.78
CA GLU A 10 -1.82 -18.46 -11.84
C GLU A 10 -1.31 -19.63 -11.00
N VAL A 11 -2.14 -20.11 -10.07
CA VAL A 11 -1.85 -21.23 -9.16
C VAL A 11 -3.05 -22.16 -9.21
N ASP A 12 -2.84 -23.42 -9.60
CA ASP A 12 -3.91 -24.42 -9.76
C ASP A 12 -5.11 -23.94 -10.61
N GLY A 13 -4.85 -23.21 -11.69
CA GLY A 13 -5.86 -22.62 -12.57
C GLY A 13 -6.57 -21.39 -11.98
N ILE A 14 -6.19 -20.94 -10.79
CA ILE A 14 -6.72 -19.75 -10.13
C ILE A 14 -5.78 -18.58 -10.40
N LYS A 15 -6.30 -17.53 -11.06
CA LYS A 15 -5.58 -16.26 -11.21
C LYS A 15 -5.61 -15.49 -9.88
N VAL A 16 -4.47 -15.42 -9.22
CA VAL A 16 -4.28 -14.69 -7.96
C VAL A 16 -3.53 -13.39 -8.20
N ARG A 17 -4.09 -12.28 -7.74
CA ARG A 17 -3.43 -10.97 -7.77
C ARG A 17 -2.71 -10.72 -6.45
N ILE A 18 -1.39 -10.76 -6.49
CA ILE A 18 -0.51 -10.53 -5.35
C ILE A 18 -0.21 -9.04 -5.22
N GLN A 19 -0.39 -8.51 -4.01
CA GLN A 19 0.05 -7.17 -3.59
C GLN A 19 1.32 -7.32 -2.76
N ILE A 20 2.43 -6.80 -3.27
CA ILE A 20 3.77 -6.96 -2.70
C ILE A 20 4.19 -5.65 -2.07
N TRP A 21 4.52 -5.69 -0.78
CA TRP A 21 5.08 -4.58 -0.03
C TRP A 21 6.53 -4.90 0.31
N ASP A 22 7.48 -4.30 -0.40
CA ASP A 22 8.91 -4.45 -0.15
C ASP A 22 9.37 -3.40 0.86
N THR A 23 9.64 -3.82 2.09
CA THR A 23 10.05 -2.94 3.18
C THR A 23 11.56 -2.95 3.36
N ALA A 24 12.20 -1.78 3.44
CA ALA A 24 13.62 -1.71 3.77
C ALA A 24 13.88 -2.25 5.20
N GLY A 25 14.50 -3.43 5.32
CA GLY A 25 14.79 -4.12 6.59
C GLY A 25 15.90 -3.51 7.46
N GLN A 26 16.25 -2.23 7.31
CA GLN A 26 17.23 -1.60 8.20
C GLN A 26 16.62 -1.31 9.57
N GLU A 27 17.42 -1.49 10.63
CA GLU A 27 16.98 -1.30 12.02
C GLU A 27 16.36 0.08 12.32
N ARG A 28 16.74 1.11 11.55
CA ARG A 28 16.20 2.47 11.65
C ARG A 28 14.71 2.59 11.27
N TYR A 29 14.12 1.54 10.69
CA TYR A 29 12.74 1.52 10.21
C TYR A 29 11.88 0.44 10.90
N GLN A 30 12.31 -0.12 12.04
CA GLN A 30 11.60 -1.22 12.72
C GLN A 30 10.12 -0.93 13.03
N THR A 31 9.77 0.27 13.48
CA THR A 31 8.36 0.65 13.73
C THR A 31 7.53 0.67 12.43
N ILE A 32 8.16 0.96 11.30
CA ILE A 32 7.53 1.07 9.99
C ILE A 32 7.30 -0.30 9.37
N THR A 33 8.11 -1.32 9.68
CA THR A 33 7.90 -2.67 9.18
C THR A 33 6.68 -3.32 9.85
N LYS A 34 6.44 -3.03 11.13
CA LYS A 34 5.35 -3.61 11.93
C LYS A 34 3.94 -3.37 11.37
N GLN A 35 3.68 -2.20 10.79
CA GLN A 35 2.38 -1.89 10.17
C GLN A 35 2.06 -2.76 8.95
N TYR A 36 3.07 -3.26 8.22
CA TYR A 36 2.87 -4.12 7.05
C TYR A 36 2.56 -5.56 7.45
N TYR A 37 2.89 -5.98 8.68
CA TYR A 37 2.56 -7.31 9.18
C TYR A 37 1.07 -7.46 9.49
N ARG A 38 0.40 -6.43 10.03
CA ARG A 38 -0.99 -6.49 10.55
C ARG A 38 -2.06 -6.98 9.57
N ARG A 39 -1.76 -7.01 8.25
CA ARG A 39 -2.69 -7.49 7.20
C ARG A 39 -2.01 -8.41 6.19
N ALA A 40 -0.80 -8.87 6.47
CA ALA A 40 -0.10 -9.77 5.59
C ALA A 40 -0.79 -11.14 5.60
N GLN A 41 -1.02 -11.69 4.41
CA GLN A 41 -1.47 -13.08 4.23
C GLN A 41 -0.26 -14.02 4.12
N GLY A 42 0.82 -13.52 3.52
CA GLY A 42 2.09 -14.22 3.39
C GLY A 42 3.26 -13.27 3.56
N ILE A 43 4.38 -13.78 4.10
CA ILE A 43 5.59 -13.01 4.40
C ILE A 43 6.83 -13.78 3.90
N PHE A 44 7.71 -13.06 3.20
CA PHE A 44 9.08 -13.50 2.95
C PHE A 44 10.02 -12.87 3.98
N LEU A 45 10.76 -13.70 4.71
CA LEU A 45 11.90 -13.27 5.51
C LEU A 45 13.15 -13.50 4.69
N VAL A 46 13.89 -12.44 4.36
CA VAL A 46 14.97 -12.51 3.37
C VAL A 46 16.30 -12.13 4.01
N TYR A 47 17.29 -13.00 3.94
CA TYR A 47 18.67 -12.68 4.27
C TYR A 47 19.58 -12.81 3.05
N ASP A 48 20.77 -12.22 3.13
CA ASP A 48 21.83 -12.31 2.14
C ASP A 48 22.82 -13.39 2.54
N ILE A 49 23.04 -14.41 1.70
CA ILE A 49 23.96 -15.51 2.02
C ILE A 49 25.41 -15.07 2.25
N THR A 50 25.78 -13.89 1.73
CA THR A 50 27.11 -13.28 1.89
C THR A 50 27.22 -12.42 3.16
N SER A 51 26.17 -12.37 4.00
CA SER A 51 26.14 -11.56 5.21
C SER A 51 25.54 -12.32 6.39
N GLU A 52 26.41 -12.83 7.27
CA GLU A 52 25.97 -13.52 8.49
C GLU A 52 25.14 -12.59 9.42
N ARG A 53 25.44 -11.29 9.43
CA ARG A 53 24.65 -10.30 10.17
C ARG A 53 23.19 -10.25 9.69
N SER A 54 22.96 -10.32 8.37
CA SER A 54 21.59 -10.33 7.83
C SER A 54 20.80 -11.57 8.25
N PHE A 55 21.48 -12.72 8.36
CA PHE A 55 20.89 -13.96 8.86
C PHE A 55 20.54 -13.89 10.34
N GLN A 56 21.38 -13.27 11.17
CA GLN A 56 21.09 -13.08 12.59
C GLN A 56 19.83 -12.22 12.84
N HIS A 57 19.51 -11.29 11.93
CA HIS A 57 18.31 -10.46 12.04
C HIS A 57 17.01 -11.25 11.81
N ILE A 58 17.06 -12.41 11.13
CA ILE A 58 15.88 -13.24 10.85
C ILE A 58 15.15 -13.64 12.14
N MET A 59 15.88 -13.98 13.20
CA MET A 59 15.27 -14.36 14.49
C MET A 59 14.42 -13.23 15.07
N LYS A 60 14.92 -11.99 15.00
CA LYS A 60 14.17 -10.82 15.43
C LYS A 60 12.94 -10.60 14.57
N TRP A 61 13.07 -10.67 13.24
CA TRP A 61 11.94 -10.45 12.34
C TRP A 61 10.89 -11.55 12.45
N ALA A 62 11.29 -12.80 12.65
CA ALA A 62 10.36 -13.89 12.93
C ALA A 62 9.57 -13.61 14.21
N SER A 63 10.22 -13.15 15.27
CA SER A 63 9.55 -12.73 16.51
C SER A 63 8.61 -11.53 16.29
N ASP A 64 9.01 -10.53 15.51
CA ASP A 64 8.14 -9.39 15.18
C ASP A 64 6.91 -9.86 14.37
N VAL A 65 7.09 -10.80 13.45
CA VAL A 65 5.96 -11.38 12.68
C VAL A 65 5.00 -12.12 13.61
N ASP A 66 5.51 -12.95 14.52
CA ASP A 66 4.67 -13.68 15.47
C ASP A 66 3.92 -12.74 16.44
N GLU A 67 4.44 -11.55 16.72
CA GLU A 67 3.79 -10.54 17.57
C GLU A 67 2.72 -9.70 16.85
N TYR A 68 2.97 -9.30 15.59
CA TYR A 68 2.17 -8.27 14.91
C TYR A 68 1.35 -8.76 13.70
N ALA A 69 1.65 -9.93 13.15
CA ALA A 69 0.90 -10.47 12.01
C ALA A 69 -0.36 -11.23 12.47
N PRO A 70 -1.37 -11.34 11.60
CA PRO A 70 -2.53 -12.19 11.86
C PRO A 70 -2.14 -13.64 12.14
N GLU A 71 -2.90 -14.31 13.02
CA GLU A 71 -2.78 -15.75 13.22
C GLU A 71 -2.99 -16.48 11.88
N GLY A 72 -2.12 -17.46 11.59
CA GLY A 72 -2.16 -18.21 10.34
C GLY A 72 -1.47 -17.54 9.14
N VAL A 73 -0.76 -16.42 9.31
CA VAL A 73 0.09 -15.85 8.25
C VAL A 73 1.11 -16.88 7.75
N GLN A 74 1.25 -17.01 6.43
CA GLN A 74 2.18 -17.95 5.82
C GLN A 74 3.58 -17.34 5.72
N LYS A 75 4.62 -18.12 6.01
CA LYS A 75 6.00 -17.63 6.12
C LYS A 75 6.96 -18.49 5.30
N ILE A 76 7.82 -17.84 4.51
CA ILE A 76 8.93 -18.50 3.80
C ILE A 76 10.23 -17.76 4.11
N LEU A 77 11.26 -18.51 4.48
CA LEU A 77 12.63 -18.03 4.64
C LEU A 77 13.35 -18.08 3.29
N ILE A 78 13.93 -16.95 2.89
CA ILE A 78 14.66 -16.77 1.63
C ILE A 78 16.12 -16.46 1.92
N ALA A 79 17.00 -17.32 1.39
CA ALA A 79 18.42 -17.11 1.31
C ALA A 79 18.75 -16.48 -0.05
N ASN A 80 18.83 -15.15 -0.10
CA ASN A 80 19.03 -14.40 -1.34
C ASN A 80 20.52 -14.25 -1.69
N LYS A 81 20.79 -13.91 -2.95
CA LYS A 81 22.12 -13.83 -3.59
C LYS A 81 22.83 -15.17 -3.77
N ALA A 82 22.07 -16.23 -4.07
CA ALA A 82 22.63 -17.55 -4.38
C ALA A 82 23.66 -17.55 -5.52
N ASP A 83 23.67 -16.52 -6.36
CA ASP A 83 24.68 -16.30 -7.40
C ASP A 83 26.07 -15.91 -6.86
N GLU A 84 26.17 -15.41 -5.62
CA GLU A 84 27.43 -15.03 -4.97
C GLU A 84 27.97 -16.13 -4.03
N ASP A 85 27.82 -17.40 -4.41
CA ASP A 85 28.18 -18.56 -3.58
C ASP A 85 29.65 -18.56 -3.10
N GLN A 86 30.56 -18.00 -3.90
CA GLN A 86 31.98 -17.85 -3.55
C GLN A 86 32.23 -16.92 -2.35
N LYS A 87 31.28 -16.06 -2.01
CA LYS A 87 31.33 -15.14 -0.86
C LYS A 87 30.41 -15.59 0.28
N ARG A 88 29.88 -16.82 0.22
CA ARG A 88 28.93 -17.33 1.18
C ARG A 88 29.52 -17.33 2.59
N GLN A 89 28.77 -16.72 3.50
CA GLN A 89 29.02 -16.76 4.95
C GLN A 89 28.01 -17.67 5.66
N VAL A 90 26.84 -17.88 5.06
CA VAL A 90 25.76 -18.69 5.65
C VAL A 90 25.45 -19.89 4.77
N GLY A 91 25.71 -21.09 5.29
CA GLY A 91 25.44 -22.36 4.61
C GLY A 91 23.95 -22.63 4.43
N ALA A 92 23.58 -23.31 3.34
CA ALA A 92 22.20 -23.72 3.10
C ALA A 92 21.59 -24.54 4.26
N ASN A 93 22.40 -25.40 4.90
CA ASN A 93 21.98 -26.18 6.08
C ASN A 93 21.60 -25.30 7.28
N GLN A 94 22.26 -24.14 7.46
CA GLN A 94 21.92 -23.21 8.54
C GLN A 94 20.55 -22.57 8.27
N GLY A 95 20.32 -22.12 7.03
CA GLY A 95 19.03 -21.58 6.60
C GLY A 95 17.90 -22.60 6.73
N GLN A 96 18.11 -23.82 6.24
CA GLN A 96 17.14 -24.91 6.33
C GLN A 96 16.79 -25.27 7.77
N LYS A 97 17.79 -25.31 8.67
CA LYS A 97 17.56 -25.55 10.09
C LYS A 97 16.74 -24.44 10.72
N LEU A 98 17.09 -23.17 10.48
CA LEU A 98 16.36 -22.03 11.02
C LEU A 98 14.91 -22.00 10.52
N ALA A 99 14.69 -22.24 9.23
CA ALA A 99 13.34 -22.33 8.66
C ALA A 99 12.51 -23.41 9.38
N LYS A 100 13.09 -24.59 9.60
CA LYS A 100 12.43 -25.68 10.34
C LYS A 100 12.08 -25.28 11.77
N ASP A 101 13.00 -24.64 12.49
CA ASP A 101 12.81 -24.22 13.87
C ASP A 101 11.65 -23.22 14.03
N TYR A 102 11.39 -22.39 13.01
CA TYR A 102 10.29 -21.42 12.98
C TYR A 102 9.06 -21.86 12.14
N GLY A 103 9.03 -23.12 11.67
CA GLY A 103 7.91 -23.65 10.88
C GLY A 103 7.70 -22.95 9.53
N MET A 104 8.79 -22.59 8.84
CA MET A 104 8.78 -21.92 7.54
C MET A 104 9.30 -22.85 6.43
N ASP A 105 8.82 -22.66 5.21
CA ASP A 105 9.47 -23.22 4.03
C ASP A 105 10.79 -22.45 3.75
N PHE A 106 11.74 -23.07 3.06
CA PHE A 106 13.05 -22.49 2.76
C PHE A 106 13.37 -22.53 1.27
N TYR A 107 13.86 -21.41 0.72
CA TYR A 107 14.37 -21.33 -0.64
C TYR A 107 15.67 -20.53 -0.70
N GLU A 108 16.61 -20.99 -1.53
CA GLU A 108 17.70 -20.14 -2.00
C GLU A 108 17.28 -19.45 -3.29
N THR A 109 17.48 -18.13 -3.38
CA THR A 109 17.08 -17.31 -4.53
C THR A 109 18.22 -16.41 -5.00
N SER A 110 18.14 -15.96 -6.24
CA SER A 110 18.91 -14.81 -6.71
C SER A 110 17.98 -13.82 -7.39
N ALA A 111 17.83 -12.64 -6.78
CA ALA A 111 17.15 -11.53 -7.42
C ALA A 111 17.88 -11.03 -8.68
N CYS A 112 19.21 -11.22 -8.75
CA CYS A 112 20.04 -10.78 -9.89
C CYS A 112 19.82 -11.67 -11.12
N THR A 113 19.83 -12.99 -10.93
CA THR A 113 19.66 -13.96 -12.03
C THR A 113 18.22 -14.46 -12.18
N ASN A 114 17.30 -13.96 -11.33
CA ASN A 114 15.91 -14.39 -11.23
C ASN A 114 15.73 -15.88 -10.84
N TYR A 115 16.76 -16.50 -10.23
CA TYR A 115 16.72 -17.88 -9.77
C TYR A 115 15.77 -18.06 -8.58
N ASN A 116 14.85 -19.05 -8.67
CA ASN A 116 13.86 -19.43 -7.66
C ASN A 116 12.87 -18.32 -7.21
N ILE A 117 12.83 -17.19 -7.91
CA ILE A 117 11.90 -16.10 -7.58
C ILE A 117 10.46 -16.50 -7.91
N LYS A 118 10.20 -17.15 -9.04
CA LYS A 118 8.83 -17.53 -9.41
C LYS A 118 8.29 -18.64 -8.49
N GLU A 119 9.12 -19.61 -8.20
CA GLU A 119 8.84 -20.80 -7.42
C GLU A 119 8.48 -20.43 -5.98
N SER A 120 9.30 -19.57 -5.34
CA SER A 120 9.04 -19.10 -3.98
C SER A 120 7.73 -18.31 -3.86
N PHE A 121 7.43 -17.41 -4.81
CA PHE A 121 6.16 -16.67 -4.86
C PHE A 121 4.96 -17.57 -5.11
N THR A 122 5.10 -18.56 -5.99
CA THR A 122 4.05 -19.56 -6.27
C THR A 122 3.75 -20.35 -5.00
N ARG A 123 4.80 -20.84 -4.32
CA ARG A 123 4.68 -21.62 -3.09
C ARG A 123 3.99 -20.84 -1.96
N LEU A 124 4.39 -19.59 -1.73
CA LEU A 124 3.74 -18.77 -0.70
C LEU A 124 2.26 -18.57 -1.04
N THR A 125 1.93 -18.38 -2.32
CA THR A 125 0.55 -18.20 -2.77
C THR A 125 -0.28 -19.46 -2.57
N GLU A 126 0.26 -20.65 -2.88
CA GLU A 126 -0.38 -21.94 -2.60
C GLU A 126 -0.70 -22.08 -1.11
N LEU A 127 0.28 -21.81 -0.24
CA LEU A 127 0.11 -21.88 1.21
C LEU A 127 -1.02 -20.96 1.69
N VAL A 128 -1.06 -19.72 1.19
CA VAL A 128 -2.13 -18.76 1.52
C VAL A 128 -3.48 -19.27 1.03
N LEU A 129 -3.59 -19.73 -0.21
CA LEU A 129 -4.84 -20.28 -0.74
C LEU A 129 -5.32 -21.49 0.06
N GLN A 130 -4.39 -22.35 0.50
CA GLN A 130 -4.72 -23.52 1.33
C GLN A 130 -5.22 -23.10 2.72
N ALA A 131 -4.58 -22.13 3.36
CA ALA A 131 -5.00 -21.61 4.66
C ALA A 131 -6.41 -20.99 4.60
N HIS A 132 -6.75 -20.34 3.49
CA HIS A 132 -8.04 -19.70 3.26
C HIS A 132 -9.04 -20.56 2.47
N LYS A 133 -8.77 -21.86 2.28
CA LYS A 133 -9.56 -22.72 1.38
C LYS A 133 -11.06 -22.76 1.73
N LYS A 134 -11.41 -22.80 3.02
CA LYS A 134 -12.81 -22.80 3.47
C LYS A 134 -13.55 -21.52 3.07
N GLU A 135 -12.88 -20.36 3.14
CA GLU A 135 -13.46 -19.07 2.74
C GLU A 135 -13.60 -18.99 1.22
N LEU A 136 -12.61 -19.52 0.49
CA LEU A 136 -12.63 -19.59 -0.97
C LEU A 136 -13.71 -20.54 -1.51
N ASP A 137 -13.94 -21.68 -0.86
CA ASP A 137 -14.95 -22.65 -1.26
C ASP A 137 -16.37 -22.07 -1.07
N VAL A 138 -16.60 -21.28 -0.02
CA VAL A 138 -17.87 -20.54 0.16
C VAL A 138 -18.07 -19.49 -0.93
N LEU A 139 -17.03 -18.74 -1.29
CA LEU A 139 -17.10 -17.74 -2.37
C LEU A 139 -17.36 -18.39 -3.74
N ARG A 140 -16.78 -19.58 -4.00
CA ARG A 140 -17.00 -20.35 -5.24
C ARG A 140 -18.42 -20.85 -5.38
N LEU A 141 -19.06 -21.26 -4.27
CA LEU A 141 -20.46 -21.69 -4.26
C LEU A 141 -21.45 -20.52 -4.47
N SER A 142 -20.99 -19.26 -4.35
CA SER A 142 -21.81 -18.06 -4.54
C SER A 142 -21.72 -17.43 -5.94
N ASN A 143 -20.74 -17.83 -6.76
CA ASN A 143 -20.49 -17.25 -8.08
C ASN A 143 -20.70 -18.29 -9.19
N ASP A 144 -21.96 -18.57 -9.49
CA ASP A 144 -22.31 -18.96 -10.86
C ASP A 144 -22.28 -17.69 -11.72
N GLU A 145 -21.41 -17.70 -12.74
CA GLU A 145 -21.21 -16.69 -13.80
C GLU A 145 -20.56 -15.35 -13.42
N LEU A 146 -19.22 -15.29 -13.52
CA LEU A 146 -18.52 -14.11 -14.04
C LEU A 146 -17.27 -14.58 -14.81
N ASN A 147 -17.37 -14.56 -16.14
CA ASN A 147 -16.29 -14.94 -17.05
C ASN A 147 -15.15 -13.91 -16.97
N LEU A 148 -14.06 -14.28 -16.30
CA LEU A 148 -12.89 -13.43 -16.03
C LEU A 148 -11.81 -13.50 -17.15
N ALA A 149 -12.24 -13.72 -18.39
CA ALA A 149 -11.34 -14.04 -19.50
C ALA A 149 -10.74 -12.82 -20.22
N ASP A 150 -11.41 -11.67 -20.24
CA ASP A 150 -11.00 -10.58 -21.14
C ASP A 150 -10.60 -9.29 -20.39
N LEU A 151 -9.40 -9.27 -19.79
CA LEU A 151 -8.75 -8.00 -19.40
C LEU A 151 -7.24 -8.12 -19.57
N GLU A 152 -6.75 -7.80 -20.77
CA GLU A 152 -5.37 -7.34 -20.96
C GLU A 152 -5.19 -6.04 -20.16
N VAL A 153 -4.31 -6.06 -19.15
CA VAL A 153 -4.03 -4.86 -18.35
C VAL A 153 -2.74 -4.23 -18.84
N ASP A 154 -2.95 -3.19 -19.64
CA ASP A 154 -1.99 -2.23 -20.09
C ASP A 154 -1.43 -1.35 -18.93
N ASP A 155 -0.33 -0.68 -19.24
CA ASP A 155 0.79 -0.28 -18.40
C ASP A 155 0.56 0.84 -17.35
N LEU A 156 -0.15 0.57 -16.24
CA LEU A 156 -0.35 1.57 -15.16
C LEU A 156 0.74 1.63 -14.07
N LYS A 157 1.89 0.96 -14.28
CA LYS A 157 2.92 0.73 -13.24
C LYS A 157 3.66 1.95 -12.68
N PRO A 158 3.84 3.11 -13.37
CA PRO A 158 4.65 4.20 -12.79
C PRO A 158 3.88 5.32 -12.07
N ARG A 159 2.55 5.46 -12.20
CA ARG A 159 1.88 6.72 -11.78
C ARG A 159 1.40 6.78 -10.33
N ILE A 160 1.14 5.66 -9.68
CA ILE A 160 0.47 5.63 -8.36
C ILE A 160 1.48 5.82 -7.19
N LEU A 161 2.76 5.49 -7.40
CA LEU A 161 3.78 5.52 -6.34
C LEU A 161 4.34 6.94 -6.06
N TRP A 162 4.17 7.88 -6.98
CA TRP A 162 4.77 9.23 -6.93
C TRP A 162 3.87 10.31 -6.33
N THR A 163 2.57 10.07 -6.20
CA THR A 163 1.63 11.13 -5.81
C THR A 163 1.79 11.52 -4.34
N THR A 164 2.08 10.59 -3.43
CA THR A 164 2.30 10.95 -2.01
C THR A 164 3.42 11.98 -1.85
N VAL A 165 4.59 11.74 -2.45
CA VAL A 165 5.71 12.69 -2.35
C VAL A 165 5.31 14.02 -3.00
N ARG A 166 4.81 13.97 -4.25
CA ARG A 166 4.42 15.14 -5.02
C ARG A 166 3.36 15.99 -4.29
N ASP A 167 2.23 15.40 -3.93
CA ASP A 167 1.09 16.11 -3.38
C ASP A 167 1.39 16.65 -1.97
N TYR A 168 2.07 15.89 -1.09
CA TYR A 168 2.48 16.45 0.22
C TYR A 168 3.45 17.64 0.08
N SER A 169 4.42 17.56 -0.84
CA SER A 169 5.35 18.66 -1.10
C SER A 169 4.62 19.90 -1.65
N GLN A 170 3.72 19.72 -2.62
CA GLN A 170 2.95 20.81 -3.23
C GLN A 170 1.94 21.43 -2.26
N LEU A 171 1.29 20.64 -1.40
CA LEU A 171 0.42 21.14 -0.34
C LEU A 171 1.18 22.02 0.64
N GLN A 172 2.38 21.59 1.06
CA GLN A 172 3.24 22.35 1.95
C GLN A 172 3.73 23.65 1.30
N GLU A 173 4.05 23.62 0.01
CA GLU A 173 4.42 24.79 -0.78
C GLU A 173 3.29 25.83 -0.81
N LEU A 174 2.06 25.40 -1.12
CA LEU A 174 0.88 26.28 -1.13
C LEU A 174 0.59 26.86 0.26
N GLN A 175 0.62 26.04 1.31
CA GLN A 175 0.43 26.50 2.69
C GLN A 175 1.50 27.52 3.11
N THR A 176 2.75 27.34 2.67
CA THR A 176 3.87 28.26 2.94
C THR A 176 3.71 29.57 2.20
N ARG A 177 3.21 29.53 0.96
CA ARG A 177 3.01 30.71 0.12
C ARG A 177 1.86 31.60 0.61
N TYR A 178 0.86 31.00 1.26
CA TYR A 178 -0.36 31.68 1.71
C TYR A 178 -0.68 31.44 3.20
N PRO A 179 0.23 31.75 4.14
CA PRO A 179 0.20 31.27 5.54
C PRO A 179 -0.99 31.73 6.40
N HIS A 180 -1.78 32.70 5.90
CA HIS A 180 -3.01 33.20 6.55
C HIS A 180 -4.21 33.33 5.59
N ARG A 181 -4.01 32.97 4.32
CA ARG A 181 -5.01 33.12 3.26
C ARG A 181 -5.48 31.76 2.72
N LEU A 182 -4.69 30.71 2.95
CA LEU A 182 -5.03 29.34 2.64
C LEU A 182 -4.82 28.48 3.90
N THR A 183 -5.78 27.60 4.17
CA THR A 183 -5.62 26.54 5.16
C THR A 183 -5.74 25.19 4.47
N VAL A 184 -4.67 24.40 4.48
CA VAL A 184 -4.67 23.03 3.98
C VAL A 184 -5.12 22.09 5.10
N LEU A 185 -6.08 21.23 4.79
CA LEU A 185 -6.63 20.20 5.66
C LEU A 185 -6.45 18.83 5.00
N ALA A 186 -5.74 17.91 5.65
CA ALA A 186 -5.49 16.58 5.12
C ALA A 186 -6.18 15.50 5.97
N PHE A 187 -6.91 14.61 5.30
CA PHE A 187 -7.65 13.51 5.92
C PHE A 187 -7.06 12.18 5.45
N PRO A 188 -6.28 11.48 6.30
CA PRO A 188 -5.81 10.14 5.98
C PRO A 188 -7.01 9.20 5.76
N CYS A 189 -6.90 8.31 4.77
CA CYS A 189 -7.94 7.35 4.42
C CYS A 189 -7.30 6.06 3.89
N ASN A 190 -7.81 4.90 4.33
CA ASN A 190 -7.26 3.60 3.92
C ASN A 190 -8.13 2.85 2.89
N GLN A 191 -9.15 3.51 2.33
CA GLN A 191 -10.10 2.88 1.41
C GLN A 191 -9.50 2.60 0.02
N PHE A 192 -8.39 3.23 -0.33
CA PHE A 192 -7.82 3.20 -1.67
C PHE A 192 -6.54 2.35 -1.70
N GLY A 193 -6.71 1.08 -2.09
CA GLY A 193 -5.59 0.13 -2.23
C GLY A 193 -4.82 -0.11 -0.93
N TYR A 194 -5.44 0.13 0.22
CA TYR A 194 -4.85 0.02 1.55
C TYR A 194 -3.50 0.75 1.70
N GLN A 195 -3.41 1.97 1.16
CA GLN A 195 -2.17 2.74 1.16
C GLN A 195 -1.85 3.45 2.48
N GLU A 196 -2.79 3.52 3.41
CA GLU A 196 -2.67 4.18 4.72
C GLU A 196 -2.91 3.18 5.88
N ASN A 197 -2.05 2.16 5.95
CA ASN A 197 -2.11 1.13 6.98
C ASN A 197 -1.68 1.62 8.37
N CYS A 198 -0.98 2.76 8.45
CA CYS A 198 -0.62 3.43 9.69
C CYS A 198 -1.86 3.65 10.58
N ASN A 199 -1.75 3.46 11.89
CA ASN A 199 -2.71 4.04 12.83
C ASN A 199 -2.47 5.58 12.97
N ASN A 200 -3.35 6.29 13.68
CA ASN A 200 -3.27 7.74 13.83
C ASN A 200 -1.93 8.23 14.41
N GLU A 201 -1.32 7.46 15.31
CA GLU A 201 -0.05 7.78 15.98
C GLU A 201 1.17 7.51 15.07
N GLU A 202 1.02 6.61 14.11
CA GLU A 202 2.07 6.18 13.18
C GLU A 202 2.18 7.08 11.95
N ILE A 203 1.10 7.78 11.54
CA ILE A 203 1.03 8.55 10.28
C ILE A 203 2.15 9.59 10.18
N LEU A 204 2.34 10.43 11.21
CA LEU A 204 3.37 11.48 11.17
C LEU A 204 4.79 10.90 11.11
N ASN A 205 5.03 9.76 11.78
CA ASN A 205 6.31 9.06 11.69
C ASN A 205 6.51 8.46 10.29
N SER A 206 5.47 7.93 9.67
CA SER A 206 5.51 7.44 8.29
C SER A 206 5.89 8.55 7.31
N LEU A 207 5.25 9.72 7.41
CA LEU A 207 5.58 10.87 6.57
C LEU A 207 7.03 11.33 6.77
N LYS A 208 7.51 11.36 8.03
CA LYS A 208 8.86 11.83 8.37
C LYS A 208 9.98 10.89 7.93
N TYR A 209 9.77 9.59 8.08
CA TYR A 209 10.85 8.60 7.94
C TYR A 209 10.70 7.67 6.73
N VAL A 210 9.50 7.56 6.15
CA VAL A 210 9.21 6.64 5.04
C VAL A 210 8.99 7.40 3.74
N ARG A 211 7.92 8.19 3.70
CA ARG A 211 7.42 8.85 2.50
C ARG A 211 6.40 9.93 2.88
N PRO A 212 6.67 11.24 2.80
CA PRO A 212 7.87 12.01 2.52
C PRO A 212 9.23 11.34 2.56
N GLY A 213 9.56 10.89 3.77
CA GLY A 213 10.90 10.57 4.18
C GLY A 213 11.70 11.84 4.43
N ASN A 214 13.02 11.68 4.62
CA ASN A 214 13.99 12.78 4.74
C ASN A 214 13.64 13.85 5.79
N GLY A 215 12.96 13.46 6.87
CA GLY A 215 12.60 14.38 7.94
C GLY A 215 11.40 15.27 7.63
N PHE A 216 10.64 14.97 6.57
CA PHE A 216 9.45 15.72 6.19
C PHE A 216 8.48 15.89 7.36
N LYS A 217 8.02 17.12 7.57
CA LYS A 217 7.00 17.45 8.56
C LYS A 217 5.97 18.36 7.90
N PRO A 218 4.71 17.94 7.78
CA PRO A 218 3.67 18.76 7.19
C PRO A 218 3.52 20.06 8.00
N ASN A 219 3.41 21.20 7.32
CA ASN A 219 3.13 22.50 7.92
C ASN A 219 1.63 22.84 7.91
N PHE A 220 0.79 21.83 7.73
CA PHE A 220 -0.66 21.91 7.65
C PHE A 220 -1.31 20.82 8.51
N SER A 221 -2.60 20.98 8.77
CA SER A 221 -3.33 20.10 9.68
C SER A 221 -3.58 18.73 9.05
N ILE A 222 -3.24 17.68 9.78
CA ILE A 222 -3.60 16.30 9.46
C ILE A 222 -4.61 15.82 10.52
N PHE A 223 -5.79 15.40 10.07
CA PHE A 223 -6.85 14.88 10.92
C PHE A 223 -6.65 13.39 11.22
N GLN A 224 -7.48 12.86 12.11
CA GLN A 224 -7.58 11.41 12.30
C GLN A 224 -8.04 10.73 11.01
N LYS A 225 -7.60 9.48 10.83
CA LYS A 225 -7.98 8.63 9.72
C LYS A 225 -9.50 8.41 9.73
N CYS A 226 -10.12 8.56 8.58
CA CYS A 226 -11.57 8.37 8.43
C CYS A 226 -11.92 7.74 7.07
N ASP A 227 -13.14 7.23 6.98
CA ASP A 227 -13.71 6.76 5.72
C ASP A 227 -14.30 7.96 4.95
N VAL A 228 -14.08 7.99 3.63
CA VAL A 228 -14.57 9.06 2.76
C VAL A 228 -15.69 8.59 1.82
N ASN A 229 -15.88 7.28 1.73
CA ASN A 229 -16.92 6.60 0.94
C ASN A 229 -17.66 5.52 1.75
N GLY A 230 -18.80 5.06 1.22
CA GLY A 230 -19.63 4.04 1.85
C GLY A 230 -20.45 4.51 3.05
N ALA A 231 -21.07 3.56 3.75
CA ALA A 231 -22.00 3.82 4.85
C ALA A 231 -21.38 4.58 6.03
N ASN A 232 -20.07 4.43 6.23
CA ASN A 232 -19.31 5.08 7.31
C ASN A 232 -18.63 6.39 6.85
N THR A 233 -19.02 6.95 5.70
CA THR A 233 -18.45 8.20 5.18
C THR A 233 -18.50 9.31 6.25
N HIS A 234 -17.36 9.93 6.52
CA HIS A 234 -17.29 11.06 7.43
C HIS A 234 -18.17 12.22 6.92
N PRO A 235 -18.95 12.91 7.79
CA PRO A 235 -19.94 13.91 7.37
C PRO A 235 -19.41 15.00 6.44
N VAL A 236 -18.15 15.44 6.64
CA VAL A 236 -17.52 16.43 5.75
C VAL A 236 -17.45 15.93 4.30
N PHE A 237 -17.10 14.66 4.08
CA PHE A 237 -16.99 14.09 2.74
C PHE A 237 -18.37 13.77 2.16
N ALA A 238 -19.35 13.41 3.00
CA ALA A 238 -20.74 13.30 2.54
C ALA A 238 -21.23 14.65 1.99
N TYR A 239 -21.03 15.74 2.73
CA TYR A 239 -21.36 17.10 2.31
C TYR A 239 -20.62 17.54 1.04
N LEU A 240 -19.29 17.34 0.99
CA LEU A 240 -18.48 17.74 -0.15
C LEU A 240 -18.85 16.97 -1.43
N LYS A 241 -19.14 15.67 -1.33
CA LYS A 241 -19.60 14.85 -2.46
C LYS A 241 -21.03 15.18 -2.90
N GLU A 242 -21.88 15.68 -2.00
CA GLU A 242 -23.21 16.17 -2.36
C GLU A 242 -23.12 17.47 -3.18
N LYS A 243 -22.29 18.42 -2.72
CA LYS A 243 -22.14 19.74 -3.36
C LYS A 243 -21.26 19.72 -4.61
N LEU A 244 -20.25 18.88 -4.65
CA LEU A 244 -19.30 18.73 -5.75
C LEU A 244 -19.26 17.24 -6.17
N PRO A 245 -20.29 16.74 -6.87
CA PRO A 245 -20.47 15.32 -7.11
C PRO A 245 -19.42 14.69 -8.02
N VAL A 246 -18.81 15.46 -8.91
CA VAL A 246 -17.76 14.97 -9.81
C VAL A 246 -16.58 15.94 -9.86
N PRO A 247 -15.35 15.47 -10.12
CA PRO A 247 -14.22 16.36 -10.37
C PRO A 247 -14.41 17.18 -11.65
N ASP A 248 -14.06 18.46 -11.60
CA ASP A 248 -14.18 19.38 -12.73
C ASP A 248 -13.25 19.02 -13.90
N ASP A 249 -12.06 18.48 -13.61
CA ASP A 249 -11.07 18.09 -14.61
C ASP A 249 -11.28 16.68 -15.18
N ASP A 250 -12.06 15.83 -14.49
CA ASP A 250 -12.30 14.43 -14.89
C ASP A 250 -13.67 13.94 -14.39
N PRO A 251 -14.77 14.36 -15.03
CA PRO A 251 -16.13 14.11 -14.51
C PRO A 251 -16.63 12.68 -14.75
N THR A 252 -15.86 11.85 -15.46
CA THR A 252 -16.28 10.51 -15.90
C THR A 252 -15.44 9.39 -15.31
N SER A 253 -14.17 9.63 -15.01
CA SER A 253 -13.31 8.58 -14.46
C SER A 253 -13.62 8.35 -12.99
N PHE A 254 -14.04 7.13 -12.66
CA PHE A 254 -14.10 6.66 -11.29
C PHE A 254 -12.92 5.75 -11.00
N MET A 255 -13.13 4.43 -11.00
CA MET A 255 -12.11 3.44 -10.70
C MET A 255 -11.97 2.47 -11.85
N THR A 256 -10.74 2.30 -12.36
CA THR A 256 -10.47 1.45 -13.53
C THR A 256 -10.62 -0.02 -13.22
N ASP A 257 -10.26 -0.43 -12.00
CA ASP A 257 -10.35 -1.82 -11.56
C ASP A 257 -11.33 -1.90 -10.38
N PRO A 258 -12.51 -2.52 -10.56
CA PRO A 258 -13.56 -2.56 -9.54
C PRO A 258 -13.12 -3.30 -8.27
N LYS A 259 -12.05 -4.11 -8.32
CA LYS A 259 -11.52 -4.83 -7.15
C LYS A 259 -10.88 -3.92 -6.10
N PHE A 260 -10.67 -2.64 -6.40
CA PHE A 260 -10.22 -1.66 -5.41
C PHE A 260 -11.38 -0.98 -4.68
N ILE A 261 -12.62 -1.26 -5.07
CA ILE A 261 -13.81 -0.75 -4.38
C ILE A 261 -14.10 -1.71 -3.22
N ILE A 262 -13.79 -1.28 -2.01
CA ILE A 262 -13.95 -2.08 -0.78
C ILE A 262 -15.01 -1.51 0.16
N TRP A 263 -15.79 -0.54 -0.30
CA TRP A 263 -16.83 0.12 0.47
C TRP A 263 -18.20 -0.13 -0.13
N SER A 264 -19.24 0.05 0.69
CA SER A 264 -20.65 -0.06 0.29
C SER A 264 -21.48 0.93 1.12
N PRO A 265 -22.54 1.55 0.57
CA PRO A 265 -22.92 1.51 -0.85
C PRO A 265 -21.94 2.29 -1.74
N ILE A 266 -21.96 1.98 -3.03
CA ILE A 266 -21.17 2.67 -4.06
C ILE A 266 -22.04 3.77 -4.68
N ASN A 267 -21.51 4.99 -4.75
CA ASN A 267 -22.19 6.14 -5.36
C ASN A 267 -21.36 6.73 -6.49
N ARG A 268 -22.03 7.30 -7.50
CA ARG A 268 -21.35 8.00 -8.61
C ARG A 268 -20.48 9.16 -8.14
N SER A 269 -20.80 9.75 -7.00
CA SER A 269 -20.07 10.87 -6.42
C SER A 269 -18.90 10.47 -5.53
N ASP A 270 -18.68 9.18 -5.31
CA ASP A 270 -17.60 8.68 -4.45
C ASP A 270 -16.23 9.19 -4.90
N ILE A 271 -15.34 9.38 -3.92
CA ILE A 271 -13.94 9.70 -4.18
C ILE A 271 -13.29 8.50 -4.84
N ALA A 272 -12.58 8.74 -5.93
CA ALA A 272 -12.10 7.70 -6.84
C ALA A 272 -10.71 7.18 -6.49
N TRP A 273 -9.89 7.94 -5.73
CA TRP A 273 -8.58 7.53 -5.22
C TRP A 273 -8.01 8.52 -4.20
N ASN A 274 -6.84 8.19 -3.65
CA ASN A 274 -6.02 9.12 -2.86
C ASN A 274 -5.74 10.42 -3.63
N PHE A 275 -5.66 11.53 -2.89
CA PHE A 275 -5.35 12.87 -3.41
C PHE A 275 -6.37 13.42 -4.41
N GLU A 276 -7.66 13.19 -4.23
CA GLU A 276 -8.67 14.16 -4.70
C GLU A 276 -8.67 15.40 -3.80
N LYS A 277 -9.06 16.55 -4.36
CA LYS A 277 -9.00 17.84 -3.65
C LYS A 277 -10.34 18.57 -3.77
N PHE A 278 -10.71 19.27 -2.71
CA PHE A 278 -11.86 20.16 -2.68
C PHE A 278 -11.35 21.55 -2.29
N LEU A 279 -11.66 22.56 -3.10
CA LEU A 279 -11.38 23.95 -2.80
C LEU A 279 -12.66 24.61 -2.27
N ILE A 280 -12.53 25.26 -1.12
CA ILE A 280 -13.61 25.91 -0.37
C ILE A 280 -13.29 27.39 -0.26
N GLY A 281 -14.28 28.24 -0.50
CA GLY A 281 -14.17 29.68 -0.35
C GLY A 281 -14.12 30.13 1.10
N PRO A 282 -13.81 31.42 1.34
CA PRO A 282 -13.59 31.96 2.68
C PRO A 282 -14.84 31.91 3.58
N GLU A 283 -16.04 31.90 3.00
CA GLU A 283 -17.32 31.84 3.74
C GLU A 283 -17.84 30.39 3.89
N GLY A 284 -17.03 29.39 3.53
CA GLY A 284 -17.37 27.97 3.63
C GLY A 284 -18.15 27.42 2.43
N GLU A 285 -18.33 28.20 1.36
CA GLU A 285 -18.95 27.77 0.13
C GLU A 285 -18.02 26.85 -0.68
N THR A 286 -18.58 25.79 -1.26
CA THR A 286 -17.81 24.87 -2.10
C THR A 286 -17.49 25.51 -3.44
N PHE A 287 -16.23 25.54 -3.85
CA PHE A 287 -15.81 26.16 -5.11
C PHE A 287 -15.57 25.13 -6.23
N LYS A 288 -14.66 24.15 -6.01
CA LYS A 288 -14.26 23.21 -7.07
C LYS A 288 -13.76 21.88 -6.51
N ARG A 289 -13.95 20.78 -7.24
CA ARG A 289 -13.37 19.46 -6.95
C ARG A 289 -12.36 19.07 -8.03
N TYR A 290 -11.21 18.56 -7.62
CA TYR A 290 -10.13 18.16 -8.52
C TYR A 290 -9.82 16.67 -8.35
N SER A 291 -9.59 15.99 -9.48
CA SER A 291 -9.36 14.56 -9.54
C SER A 291 -7.99 14.18 -8.97
N LYS A 292 -7.81 12.87 -8.72
CA LYS A 292 -6.52 12.25 -8.38
C LYS A 292 -5.38 12.55 -9.36
N LYS A 293 -5.71 12.88 -10.62
CA LYS A 293 -4.73 13.16 -11.68
C LYS A 293 -4.30 14.64 -11.66
N PHE A 294 -5.16 15.53 -11.17
CA PHE A 294 -4.89 16.96 -11.12
C PHE A 294 -3.73 17.26 -10.15
N GLN A 295 -2.73 18.00 -10.62
CA GLN A 295 -1.59 18.35 -9.77
C GLN A 295 -2.01 19.37 -8.72
N THR A 296 -1.63 19.14 -7.46
CA THR A 296 -1.97 20.04 -6.35
C THR A 296 -1.53 21.47 -6.62
N ILE A 297 -0.31 21.68 -7.12
CA ILE A 297 0.20 23.03 -7.37
C ILE A 297 -0.61 23.79 -8.44
N SER A 298 -1.24 23.08 -9.37
CA SER A 298 -2.07 23.67 -10.43
C SER A 298 -3.41 24.21 -9.92
N ILE A 299 -3.73 24.03 -8.63
CA ILE A 299 -4.90 24.63 -7.96
C ILE A 299 -4.63 26.12 -7.64
N GLU A 300 -3.37 26.56 -7.63
CA GLU A 300 -2.97 27.93 -7.26
C GLU A 300 -3.74 29.06 -7.97
N PRO A 301 -3.99 29.02 -9.29
CA PRO A 301 -4.77 30.08 -9.95
C PRO A 301 -6.21 30.19 -9.42
N ASP A 302 -6.81 29.07 -9.04
CA ASP A 302 -8.15 29.04 -8.45
C ASP A 302 -8.12 29.51 -6.99
N ILE A 303 -7.07 29.18 -6.23
CA ILE A 303 -6.82 29.77 -4.91
C ILE A 303 -6.76 31.29 -5.02
N GLN A 304 -5.92 31.82 -5.92
CA GLN A 304 -5.75 33.27 -6.12
C GLN A 304 -7.04 34.01 -6.47
N ARG A 305 -8.01 33.35 -7.11
CA ARG A 305 -9.33 33.94 -7.40
C ARG A 305 -10.22 34.09 -6.16
N LEU A 306 -10.00 33.26 -5.14
CA LEU A 306 -10.77 33.25 -3.89
C LEU A 306 -10.12 34.07 -2.76
N LEU A 307 -8.87 34.48 -2.97
CA LEU A 307 -8.09 35.24 -1.99
C LEU A 307 -8.39 36.73 -2.04
#